data_AF-A0A4Y9Z5B8-F1
#
_entry.id   AF-A0A4Y9Z5B8-F1
#
_cell.length_a   1.000
_cell.length_b   1.000
_cell.length_c   1.000
_cell.angle_alpha   90.00
_cell.angle_beta   90.00
_cell.angle_gamma   90.00
#
_symmetry.space_group_name_H-M   'P 1'
#
loop_
_entity.id
_entity.type
_entity.pdbx_description
1 polymer ?
#
loop_
_entity_poly.entity_id
_entity_poly.type
_entity_poly.pdbx_seq_one_letter_code
_entity_poly.pdbx_strand_id
1 'polypeptide(L)'
;MSTAPPASHQVFETNPYEDHPSLSQLEADVLWEYAKLNQHIKDLVMQTRRLSETPDESMLKRLRVLERKMGLVLTLFKASVWGVVNEQNYDVSTARNDSADATIVR
;
A
#
# COMPACT_ATOMS: atom_id res chain seq x y z
N MET A 1 38.03 13.48 -26.89
CA MET A 1 37.43 13.91 -25.61
C MET A 1 37.12 12.64 -24.83
N SER A 2 37.86 12.38 -23.74
CA SER A 2 37.81 11.11 -23.00
C SER A 2 36.59 11.09 -22.09
N THR A 3 35.63 10.22 -22.37
CA THR A 3 34.46 9.99 -21.51
C THR A 3 34.83 8.96 -20.46
N ALA A 4 35.12 9.42 -19.23
CA ALA A 4 35.33 8.54 -18.09
C ALA A 4 34.06 7.70 -17.82
N PRO A 5 34.18 6.38 -17.62
CA PRO A 5 33.05 5.54 -17.22
C PRO A 5 32.50 5.97 -15.86
N PRO A 6 31.20 5.72 -15.57
CA PRO A 6 30.66 5.97 -14.24
C PRO A 6 31.43 5.15 -13.19
N ALA A 7 32.02 5.84 -12.22
CA ALA A 7 32.93 5.28 -11.21
C ALA A 7 32.32 4.12 -10.37
N SER A 8 31.00 3.91 -10.42
CA SER A 8 30.29 2.87 -9.67
C SER A 8 30.56 1.45 -10.16
N HIS A 9 30.81 1.24 -11.47
CA HIS A 9 31.10 -0.10 -12.01
C HIS A 9 32.57 -0.50 -11.88
N GLN A 10 33.47 0.48 -11.84
CA GLN A 10 34.92 0.23 -11.80
C GLN A 10 35.36 -0.47 -10.50
N VAL A 11 34.65 -0.23 -9.40
CA VAL A 11 34.89 -0.88 -8.10
C VAL A 11 34.67 -2.40 -8.18
N PHE A 12 33.91 -2.92 -9.15
CA PHE A 12 33.71 -4.36 -9.31
C PHE A 12 34.73 -5.04 -10.24
N GLU A 13 35.41 -4.28 -11.11
CA GLU A 13 36.28 -4.83 -12.16
C GLU A 13 37.76 -4.84 -11.76
N THR A 14 38.21 -3.93 -10.90
CA THR A 14 39.62 -3.84 -10.50
C THR A 14 39.71 -3.41 -9.04
N ASN A 15 40.61 -4.03 -8.27
CA ASN A 15 40.87 -3.64 -6.89
C ASN A 15 41.74 -2.36 -6.88
N PRO A 16 41.21 -1.19 -6.48
CA PRO A 16 42.00 0.04 -6.44
C PRO A 16 42.99 0.10 -5.27
N TYR A 17 42.95 -0.87 -4.36
CA TYR A 17 43.77 -0.91 -3.14
C TYR A 17 44.94 -1.90 -3.21
N GLU A 18 45.04 -2.72 -4.27
CA GLU A 18 46.04 -3.80 -4.40
C GLU A 18 47.50 -3.29 -4.40
N ASP A 19 47.75 -2.13 -5.00
CA ASP A 19 49.10 -1.56 -5.16
C ASP A 19 49.48 -0.56 -4.05
N HIS A 20 48.69 -0.47 -2.97
CA HIS A 20 48.91 0.58 -1.98
C HIS A 20 50.08 0.22 -1.04
N PRO A 21 51.17 1.02 -0.99
CA PRO A 21 52.42 0.65 -0.30
C PRO A 21 52.32 0.61 1.23
N SER A 22 51.20 1.06 1.80
CA SER A 22 50.95 1.06 3.24
C SER A 22 49.88 0.06 3.69
N LEU A 23 49.36 -0.77 2.78
CA LEU A 23 48.33 -1.77 3.09
C LEU A 23 48.92 -3.16 2.96
N SER A 24 48.59 -4.04 3.90
CA SER A 24 48.80 -5.47 3.72
C SER A 24 47.85 -5.99 2.63
N GLN A 25 48.22 -7.05 1.92
CA GLN A 25 47.40 -7.62 0.85
C GLN A 25 45.99 -8.02 1.34
N LEU A 26 45.89 -8.55 2.56
CA LEU A 26 44.60 -8.86 3.19
C LEU A 26 43.77 -7.59 3.47
N GLU A 27 44.41 -6.49 3.86
CA GLU A 27 43.70 -5.23 4.15
C GLU A 27 43.15 -4.60 2.88
N ALA A 28 43.91 -4.65 1.78
CA ALA A 28 43.47 -4.21 0.47
C ALA A 28 42.26 -5.00 -0.03
N ASP A 29 42.27 -6.33 0.11
CA ASP A 29 41.16 -7.20 -0.27
C ASP A 29 39.91 -6.93 0.57
N VAL A 30 40.06 -6.80 1.89
CA VAL A 30 38.94 -6.51 2.78
C VAL A 30 38.32 -5.14 2.47
N LEU A 31 39.14 -4.10 2.25
CA LEU A 31 38.66 -2.77 1.86
C LEU A 31 37.91 -2.80 0.52
N TRP A 32 38.38 -3.61 -0.43
CA TRP A 32 37.72 -3.79 -1.71
C TRP A 32 36.35 -4.45 -1.57
N GLU A 33 36.25 -5.52 -0.76
CA GLU A 33 34.96 -6.16 -0.46
C GLU A 33 34.00 -5.22 0.28
N TYR A 34 34.49 -4.40 1.20
CA TYR A 34 33.67 -3.35 1.82
C TYR A 34 33.20 -2.29 0.80
N ALA A 35 34.03 -1.93 -0.16
CA ALA A 35 33.66 -0.99 -1.21
C ALA A 35 32.53 -1.56 -2.11
N LYS A 36 32.63 -2.84 -2.49
CA LYS A 36 31.56 -3.56 -3.21
C LYS A 36 30.27 -3.63 -2.40
N LEU A 37 30.36 -4.01 -1.13
CA LEU A 37 29.21 -4.08 -0.23
C LEU A 37 28.53 -2.72 -0.09
N ASN A 38 29.29 -1.64 0.10
CA ASN A 38 28.74 -0.29 0.19
C ASN A 38 28.01 0.10 -1.10
N GLN A 39 28.55 -0.28 -2.26
CA GLN A 39 27.88 -0.04 -3.54
C GLN A 39 26.57 -0.81 -3.64
N HIS A 40 26.54 -2.09 -3.25
CA HIS A 40 25.30 -2.87 -3.17
C HIS A 40 24.28 -2.27 -2.19
N ILE A 41 24.72 -1.77 -1.04
CA ILE A 41 23.86 -1.10 -0.06
C ILE A 41 23.26 0.17 -0.66
N LYS A 42 24.05 0.99 -1.36
CA LYS A 42 23.54 2.18 -2.06
C LYS A 42 22.48 1.81 -3.08
N ASP A 43 22.71 0.77 -3.88
CA ASP A 43 21.74 0.30 -4.86
C ASP A 43 20.46 -0.22 -4.21
N LEU A 44 20.58 -0.97 -3.12
CA LEU A 44 19.43 -1.44 -2.33
C LEU A 44 18.64 -0.28 -1.72
N VAL A 45 19.32 0.74 -1.19
CA VAL A 45 18.66 1.94 -0.63
C VAL A 45 17.95 2.71 -1.73
N MET A 46 18.57 2.91 -2.89
CA MET A 46 17.92 3.55 -4.04
C MET A 46 16.70 2.76 -4.52
N GLN A 47 16.80 1.44 -4.64
CA GLN A 47 15.68 0.59 -5.03
C GLN A 47 14.56 0.61 -3.98
N THR A 48 14.90 0.53 -2.70
CA THR A 48 13.94 0.61 -1.60
C THR A 48 13.23 1.95 -1.59
N ARG A 49 13.98 3.04 -1.79
CA ARG A 49 13.42 4.39 -1.90
C ARG A 49 12.49 4.49 -3.11
N ARG A 50 12.87 3.95 -4.27
CA ARG A 50 12.01 3.91 -5.46
C ARG A 50 10.72 3.12 -5.20
N LEU A 51 10.81 1.97 -4.53
CA LEU A 51 9.64 1.17 -4.16
C LEU A 51 8.75 1.90 -3.15
N SER A 52 9.34 2.59 -2.17
CA SER A 52 8.61 3.35 -1.15
C SER A 52 7.99 4.64 -1.69
N GLU A 53 8.66 5.32 -2.64
CA GLU A 53 8.19 6.56 -3.28
C GLU A 53 7.24 6.29 -4.45
N THR A 54 7.10 5.03 -4.86
CA THR A 54 6.01 4.57 -5.73
C THR A 54 4.96 3.85 -4.88
N PRO A 55 4.37 4.48 -3.84
CA PRO A 55 3.19 3.90 -3.23
C PRO A 55 2.16 3.81 -4.35
N ASP A 56 1.61 2.62 -4.49
CA ASP A 56 0.99 2.13 -5.69
C ASP A 56 -0.30 2.94 -5.97
N GLU A 57 -0.16 4.09 -6.61
CA GLU A 57 -1.25 4.98 -7.04
C GLU A 57 -2.31 4.20 -7.82
N SER A 58 -1.88 3.13 -8.49
CA SER A 58 -2.75 2.17 -9.14
C SER A 58 -3.59 1.37 -8.14
N MET A 59 -3.01 0.89 -7.04
CA MET A 59 -3.72 0.24 -5.93
C MET A 59 -4.69 1.19 -5.23
N LEU A 60 -4.27 2.42 -4.92
CA LEU A 60 -5.14 3.41 -4.28
C LEU A 60 -6.35 3.77 -5.16
N LYS A 61 -6.14 3.91 -6.48
CA LYS A 61 -7.24 4.09 -7.44
C LYS A 61 -8.19 2.89 -7.44
N ARG A 62 -7.67 1.66 -7.43
CA ARG A 62 -8.48 0.43 -7.36
C ARG A 62 -9.28 0.35 -6.07
N LEU A 63 -8.67 0.66 -4.92
CA LEU A 63 -9.35 0.71 -3.62
C LEU A 63 -10.46 1.76 -3.59
N ARG A 64 -10.23 2.96 -4.12
CA ARG A 64 -11.27 4.01 -4.21
C ARG A 64 -12.44 3.63 -5.12
N VAL A 65 -12.19 2.86 -6.19
CA VAL A 65 -13.28 2.30 -7.01
C VAL A 65 -14.07 1.26 -6.21
N LEU A 66 -13.38 0.38 -5.48
CA LEU A 66 -14.02 -0.65 -4.67
C LEU A 66 -14.86 -0.03 -3.54
N GLU A 67 -14.33 0.97 -2.84
CA GLU A 67 -15.02 1.74 -1.79
C GLU A 67 -16.34 2.32 -2.31
N ARG A 68 -16.33 2.97 -3.48
CA ARG A 68 -17.54 3.54 -4.07
C ARG A 68 -18.59 2.48 -4.41
N LYS A 69 -18.15 1.34 -4.96
CA LYS A 69 -19.05 0.23 -5.32
C LYS A 69 -19.67 -0.41 -4.07
N MET A 70 -18.84 -0.71 -3.06
CA MET A 70 -19.31 -1.32 -1.81
C MET A 70 -20.15 -0.35 -0.98
N GLY A 71 -19.80 0.94 -0.96
CA GLY A 71 -20.58 1.98 -0.30
C GLY A 71 -21.97 2.13 -0.91
N LEU A 72 -22.07 2.04 -2.24
CA LEU A 72 -23.37 2.05 -2.93
C LEU A 72 -24.18 0.79 -2.60
N VAL A 73 -23.57 -0.39 -2.66
CA VAL A 73 -24.24 -1.65 -2.29
C VAL A 73 -24.75 -1.61 -0.86
N LEU A 74 -23.92 -1.16 0.09
CA LEU A 74 -24.31 -1.01 1.49
C LEU A 74 -25.45 -0.01 1.66
N THR A 75 -25.43 1.11 0.94
CA THR A 75 -26.49 2.12 0.99
C THR A 75 -27.81 1.57 0.46
N LEU A 76 -27.79 0.90 -0.70
CA LEU A 76 -28.99 0.25 -1.25
C LEU A 76 -29.50 -0.86 -0.34
N PHE A 77 -28.60 -1.66 0.23
CA PHE A 77 -28.97 -2.71 1.18
C PHE A 77 -29.65 -2.11 2.41
N LYS A 78 -29.05 -1.08 3.02
CA LYS A 78 -29.65 -0.37 4.16
C LYS A 78 -31.02 0.22 3.81
N ALA A 79 -31.16 0.86 2.66
CA ALA A 79 -32.44 1.40 2.21
C ALA A 79 -33.48 0.29 2.02
N SER A 80 -33.09 -0.86 1.45
CA SER A 80 -34.00 -2.00 1.24
C SER A 80 -34.49 -2.59 2.57
N VAL A 81 -33.60 -2.76 3.55
CA VAL A 81 -33.95 -3.26 4.88
C VAL A 81 -34.84 -2.25 5.60
N TRP A 82 -34.50 -0.96 5.53
CA TRP A 82 -35.29 0.08 6.18
C TRP A 82 -36.69 0.17 5.58
N GLY A 83 -36.83 0.03 4.25
CA GLY A 83 -38.13 -0.04 3.58
C GLY A 83 -39.01 -1.16 4.14
N VAL A 84 -38.50 -2.40 4.19
CA VAL A 84 -39.25 -3.55 4.71
C VAL A 84 -39.59 -3.41 6.19
N VAL A 85 -38.64 -2.99 7.03
CA VAL A 85 -38.88 -2.78 8.47
C VAL A 85 -39.91 -1.69 8.69
N ASN A 86 -39.84 -0.61 7.91
CA ASN A 86 -40.79 0.48 7.99
C ASN A 86 -42.20 0.02 7.60
N GLU A 87 -42.37 -0.70 6.48
CA GLU A 87 -43.65 -1.29 6.08
C GLU A 87 -44.26 -2.19 7.16
N GLN A 88 -43.46 -3.08 7.78
CA GLN A 88 -43.95 -3.92 8.89
C GLN A 88 -44.37 -3.12 10.12
N ASN A 89 -43.66 -2.03 10.45
CA ASN A 89 -44.07 -1.16 11.55
C ASN A 89 -45.37 -0.41 11.22
N TYR A 90 -45.58 -0.01 9.97
CA TYR A 90 -46.86 0.56 9.51
C TYR A 90 -48.00 -0.47 9.60
N ASP A 91 -47.80 -1.71 9.18
CA ASP A 91 -48.83 -2.75 9.27
C ASP A 91 -49.18 -3.08 10.73
N VAL A 92 -48.18 -3.23 11.60
CA VAL A 92 -48.40 -3.49 13.04
C VAL A 92 -49.08 -2.32 13.74
N SER A 93 -48.71 -1.08 13.42
CA SER A 93 -49.32 0.11 14.02
C SER A 93 -50.76 0.33 13.52
N THR A 94 -51.05 0.06 12.26
CA THR A 94 -52.42 0.07 11.70
C THR A 94 -53.29 -0.99 12.36
N ALA A 95 -52.80 -2.25 12.45
CA ALA A 95 -53.53 -3.34 13.09
C ALA A 95 -53.81 -3.10 14.59
N ARG A 96 -52.90 -2.42 15.29
CA ARG A 96 -53.09 -2.03 16.69
C ARG A 96 -54.12 -0.90 16.85
N ASN A 97 -54.19 0.05 15.91
CA ASN A 97 -55.20 1.10 15.92
C ASN A 97 -56.60 0.57 15.60
N ASP A 98 -56.76 -0.33 14.64
CA ASP A 98 -58.06 -0.95 14.32
C ASP A 98 -58.62 -1.77 15.49
N SER A 99 -57.74 -2.41 16.27
CA SER A 99 -58.14 -3.14 17.49
C SER A 99 -58.54 -2.21 18.64
N ALA A 100 -57.96 -1.01 18.73
CA ALA A 100 -58.29 -0.02 19.74
C ALA A 100 -59.64 0.65 19.47
N ASP A 101 -59.97 0.91 18.20
CA ASP A 101 -61.24 1.54 17.78
C ASP A 101 -62.44 0.59 17.98
N ALA A 102 -62.27 -0.72 17.74
CA ALA A 102 -63.31 -1.73 17.95
C ALA A 102 -63.71 -1.95 19.43
N THR A 103 -62.89 -1.49 20.39
CA THR A 103 -63.15 -1.68 21.83
C THR A 103 -63.98 -0.54 22.45
N ILE A 104 -64.13 0.60 21.76
CA ILE A 104 -64.77 1.81 22.32
C ILE A 104 -66.30 1.85 22.11
N VAL A 105 -66.89 0.96 21.30
CA VAL A 105 -68.31 1.02 20.91
C VAL A 105 -69.20 -0.04 21.59
N ARG A 106 -68.98 -0.36 22.86
CA ARG A 106 -69.84 -1.30 23.62
C ARG A 106 -70.26 -0.74 24.97
#